data_AF-A0A523Q033-F1
#
_entry.id   AF-A0A523Q033-F1
#
_cell.length_a   1.000
_cell.length_b   1.000
_cell.length_c   1.000
_cell.angle_alpha   90.00
_cell.angle_beta   90.00
_cell.angle_gamma   90.00
#
_symmetry.space_group_name_H-M   'P 1'
#
loop_
_entity.id
_entity.type
_entity.pdbx_description
1 polymer ?
#
loop_
_entity_poly.entity_id
_entity_poly.type
_entity_poly.pdbx_seq_one_letter_code
_entity_poly.pdbx_strand_id
1 'polypeptide(L)'
;MGNIFDYVYFRIARYFFKRDGYEASTATHVITLIVFMFLLGISLITSDSILKLRNSNVKLPFWIKLIMFAIIFVIQYFVDKRYKGKYEEYAERWGDEKDSVKFFKGILVLIFISTPFVFIYGFKWILEKNTL
;
A
#
# COMPACT_ATOMS: atom_id res chain seq x y z
N MET A 1 -4.90 11.66 -16.97
CA MET A 1 -5.42 10.34 -16.52
C MET A 1 -4.92 10.11 -15.12
N GLY A 2 -5.80 9.95 -14.14
CA GLY A 2 -5.39 9.61 -12.77
C GLY A 2 -4.92 8.16 -12.69
N ASN A 3 -3.85 7.90 -11.94
CA ASN A 3 -3.37 6.54 -11.69
C ASN A 3 -4.29 5.83 -10.67
N ILE A 4 -4.26 4.50 -10.58
CA ILE A 4 -5.01 3.71 -9.60
C ILE A 4 -4.74 4.19 -8.16
N PHE A 5 -3.52 4.61 -7.85
CA PHE A 5 -3.18 5.20 -6.55
C PHE A 5 -3.96 6.48 -6.22
N ASP A 6 -4.18 7.36 -7.20
CA ASP A 6 -4.94 8.59 -7.00
C ASP A 6 -6.42 8.27 -6.72
N TYR A 7 -6.95 7.25 -7.37
CA TYR A 7 -8.31 6.79 -7.15
C TYR A 7 -8.48 6.07 -5.81
N VAL A 8 -7.51 5.24 -5.42
CA VAL A 8 -7.45 4.60 -4.09
C VAL A 8 -7.37 5.67 -3.00
N TYR A 9 -6.52 6.68 -3.17
CA TYR A 9 -6.45 7.84 -2.29
C TYR A 9 -7.83 8.45 -2.07
N PHE A 10 -8.49 8.84 -3.18
CA PHE A 10 -9.80 9.50 -3.13
C PHE A 10 -10.84 8.66 -2.40
N ARG A 11 -10.91 7.34 -2.68
CA ARG A 11 -11.92 6.47 -2.08
C ARG A 11 -11.73 6.33 -0.58
N ILE A 12 -10.49 6.17 -0.13
CA ILE A 12 -10.18 6.10 1.30
C ILE A 12 -10.44 7.44 1.96
N ALA A 13 -9.99 8.54 1.34
CA ALA A 13 -10.23 9.90 1.83
C ALA A 13 -11.72 10.19 1.98
N ARG A 14 -12.54 9.84 0.99
CA ARG A 14 -14.00 10.01 1.02
C ARG A 14 -14.66 9.15 2.11
N TYR A 15 -14.18 7.94 2.34
CA TYR A 15 -14.68 7.06 3.40
C TYR A 15 -14.36 7.61 4.80
N PHE A 16 -13.14 8.12 4.99
CA PHE A 16 -12.68 8.68 6.28
C PHE A 16 -12.86 10.21 6.40
N PHE A 17 -13.57 10.85 5.48
CA PHE A 17 -13.68 12.32 5.43
C PHE A 17 -14.22 12.93 6.72
N LYS A 18 -15.17 12.26 7.38
CA LYS A 18 -15.72 12.71 8.68
C LYS A 18 -14.66 12.85 9.78
N ARG A 19 -13.57 12.07 9.71
CA ARG A 19 -12.49 12.08 10.69
C ARG A 19 -11.34 12.98 10.26
N ASP A 20 -10.94 12.88 9.00
CA ASP A 20 -9.69 13.49 8.53
C ASP A 20 -9.89 14.82 7.81
N GLY A 21 -11.12 15.14 7.40
CA GLY A 21 -11.42 16.32 6.58
C GLY A 21 -10.63 16.35 5.28
N TYR A 22 -10.26 17.56 4.85
CA TYR A 22 -9.53 17.81 3.60
C TYR A 22 -8.08 17.31 3.62
N GLU A 23 -7.49 17.15 4.80
CA GLU A 23 -6.13 16.63 4.96
C GLU A 23 -6.03 15.17 4.53
N ALA A 24 -7.11 14.40 4.75
CA ALA A 24 -7.23 13.00 4.35
C ALA A 24 -6.02 12.13 4.77
N SER A 25 -5.50 12.36 5.98
CA SER A 25 -4.31 11.71 6.52
C SER A 25 -4.38 10.18 6.45
N THR A 26 -5.53 9.55 6.73
CA THR A 26 -5.66 8.09 6.65
C THR A 26 -5.40 7.59 5.24
N ALA A 27 -5.85 8.32 4.22
CA ALA A 27 -5.63 7.93 2.84
C ALA A 27 -4.15 7.98 2.46
N THR A 28 -3.39 8.96 2.96
CA THR A 28 -1.93 8.99 2.75
C THR A 28 -1.25 7.81 3.45
N HIS A 29 -1.60 7.52 4.71
CA HIS A 29 -1.05 6.37 5.44
C HIS A 29 -1.35 5.02 4.76
N VAL A 30 -2.54 4.83 4.21
CA VAL A 30 -2.88 3.59 3.50
C VAL A 30 -2.05 3.45 2.23
N ILE A 31 -1.83 4.53 1.47
CA ILE A 31 -0.96 4.47 0.27
C ILE A 31 0.48 4.16 0.67
N THR A 32 0.98 4.81 1.71
CA THR A 32 2.30 4.51 2.28
C THR A 32 2.42 3.04 2.64
N LEU A 33 1.40 2.47 3.30
CA LEU A 33 1.38 1.06 3.67
C LEU A 33 1.40 0.15 2.43
N ILE A 34 0.60 0.43 1.41
CA ILE A 34 0.57 -0.34 0.15
C ILE A 34 1.96 -0.34 -0.51
N VAL A 35 2.58 0.84 -0.67
CA VAL A 35 3.90 0.98 -1.28
C VAL A 35 4.97 0.26 -0.46
N PHE A 36 4.94 0.43 0.86
CA PHE A 36 5.85 -0.25 1.76
C PHE A 36 5.72 -1.78 1.67
N MET A 37 4.49 -2.31 1.62
CA MET A 37 4.25 -3.74 1.50
C MET A 37 4.77 -4.30 0.17
N PHE A 38 4.65 -3.58 -0.93
CA PHE A 38 5.25 -3.99 -2.21
C PHE A 38 6.77 -4.04 -2.12
N LEU A 39 7.41 -3.01 -1.55
CA LEU A 39 8.86 -2.99 -1.37
C LEU A 39 9.34 -4.11 -0.45
N LEU A 40 8.60 -4.37 0.63
CA LEU A 40 8.84 -5.49 1.52
C LEU A 40 8.74 -6.81 0.76
N GLY A 41 7.67 -7.01 -0.02
CA GLY A 41 7.50 -8.20 -0.85
C GLY A 41 8.67 -8.41 -1.82
N ILE A 42 9.08 -7.36 -2.55
CA ILE A 42 10.24 -7.42 -3.45
C ILE A 42 11.51 -7.79 -2.67
N SER A 43 11.74 -7.18 -1.51
CA SER A 43 12.93 -7.45 -0.69
C SER A 43 12.99 -8.90 -0.20
N LEU A 44 11.85 -9.49 0.15
CA LEU A 44 11.74 -10.91 0.55
C LEU A 44 12.08 -11.86 -0.58
N ILE A 45 11.75 -11.48 -1.82
CA ILE A 45 11.98 -12.30 -3.02
C ILE A 45 13.44 -12.24 -3.45
N THR A 46 14.04 -11.04 -3.45
CA THR A 46 15.36 -10.81 -4.03
C THR A 46 16.52 -11.14 -3.09
N SER A 47 16.25 -11.31 -1.78
CA SER A 47 17.31 -11.56 -0.81
C SER A 47 17.30 -12.98 -0.26
N ASP A 48 18.29 -13.75 -0.69
CA ASP A 48 18.60 -15.10 -0.18
C ASP A 48 18.84 -15.08 1.35
N SER A 49 19.30 -13.93 1.88
CA SER A 49 19.49 -13.69 3.32
C SER A 49 18.19 -13.57 4.12
N ILE A 50 17.10 -13.02 3.55
CA ILE A 50 15.81 -12.96 4.26
C ILE A 50 15.07 -14.30 4.12
N LEU A 51 15.27 -15.04 3.04
CA LEU A 51 14.84 -16.43 2.92
C LEU A 51 15.50 -17.35 3.97
N LYS A 52 16.76 -17.09 4.38
CA LYS A 52 17.39 -17.81 5.50
C LYS A 52 16.87 -17.39 6.88
N LEU A 53 16.45 -16.13 7.05
CA LEU A 53 15.73 -15.66 8.24
C LEU A 53 14.36 -16.33 8.40
N ARG A 54 13.74 -16.83 7.31
CA ARG A 54 12.46 -17.56 7.36
C ARG A 54 12.56 -18.92 8.06
N ASN A 55 13.69 -19.62 7.95
CA ASN A 55 13.87 -20.98 8.47
C ASN A 55 14.48 -21.03 9.88
N SER A 56 14.81 -19.89 10.45
CA SER A 56 15.45 -19.82 11.76
C SER A 56 14.66 -18.85 12.64
N ASN A 57 14.46 -19.17 13.92
CA ASN A 57 13.87 -18.25 14.92
C ASN A 57 14.76 -17.02 15.19
N VAL A 58 15.53 -16.57 14.20
CA VAL A 58 16.49 -15.49 14.28
C VAL A 58 15.72 -14.18 14.31
N LYS A 59 15.79 -13.51 15.47
CA LYS A 59 15.26 -12.17 15.66
C LYS A 59 15.88 -11.24 14.61
N LEU A 60 15.03 -10.46 13.93
CA LEU A 60 15.51 -9.42 13.01
C LEU A 60 16.51 -8.49 13.73
N PRO A 61 17.73 -8.30 13.20
CA PRO A 61 18.70 -7.36 13.74
C PRO A 61 18.09 -5.96 13.91
N PHE A 62 18.45 -5.27 15.00
CA PHE A 62 17.94 -3.92 15.30
C PHE A 62 18.17 -2.93 14.14
N TRP A 63 19.35 -2.99 13.50
CA TRP A 63 19.69 -2.14 12.36
C TRP A 63 18.76 -2.33 11.16
N ILE A 64 18.31 -3.56 10.89
CA ILE A 64 17.34 -3.81 9.80
C ILE A 64 15.99 -3.17 10.14
N LYS A 65 15.54 -3.26 11.40
CA LYS A 65 14.31 -2.57 11.83
C LYS A 65 14.42 -1.06 11.67
N LEU A 66 15.57 -0.48 12.04
CA LEU A 66 15.82 0.96 11.89
C LEU A 66 15.77 1.38 10.41
N ILE A 67 16.39 0.59 9.52
CA ILE A 67 16.33 0.82 8.07
C ILE A 67 14.88 0.74 7.55
N MET A 68 14.10 -0.27 7.98
CA MET A 68 12.69 -0.38 7.59
C MET A 68 11.87 0.82 8.05
N PHE A 69 12.08 1.29 9.29
CA PHE A 69 11.43 2.52 9.77
C PHE A 69 11.82 3.73 8.93
N ALA A 70 13.11 3.93 8.65
CA ALA A 70 13.58 5.03 7.81
C ALA A 70 12.94 4.99 6.41
N ILE A 71 12.82 3.81 5.80
CA ILE A 71 12.15 3.63 4.50
C ILE A 71 10.67 4.05 4.59
N ILE A 72 9.94 3.64 5.63
CA ILE A 72 8.53 4.06 5.81
C ILE A 72 8.41 5.58 5.89
N PHE A 73 9.27 6.24 6.67
CA PHE A 73 9.26 7.70 6.78
C PHE A 73 9.55 8.39 5.44
N VAL A 74 10.50 7.87 4.66
CA VAL A 74 10.82 8.39 3.32
C VAL A 74 9.61 8.22 2.39
N ILE A 75 8.96 7.05 2.38
CA ILE A 75 7.75 6.83 1.58
C ILE A 75 6.66 7.80 2.00
N GLN A 76 6.38 7.89 3.30
CA GLN A 76 5.37 8.80 3.84
C GLN A 76 5.61 10.24 3.42
N TYR A 77 6.86 10.71 3.49
CA TYR A 77 7.22 12.06 3.04
C TYR A 77 6.86 12.31 1.57
N PHE A 78 7.17 11.37 0.67
CA PHE A 78 6.83 11.50 -0.74
C PHE A 78 5.32 11.39 -1.01
N VAL A 79 4.62 10.51 -0.28
CA VAL A 79 3.17 10.33 -0.38
C VAL A 79 2.45 11.59 0.10
N ASP A 80 2.83 12.13 1.26
CA ASP A 80 2.24 13.37 1.78
C ASP A 80 2.48 14.53 0.83
N LYS A 81 3.72 14.70 0.32
CA LYS A 81 4.02 15.74 -0.68
C LYS A 81 3.14 15.62 -1.93
N ARG A 82 2.78 14.39 -2.33
CA ARG A 82 1.98 14.13 -3.53
C ARG A 82 0.48 14.32 -3.29
N TYR A 83 -0.04 13.92 -2.14
CA TYR A 83 -1.48 13.70 -1.94
C TYR A 83 -2.12 14.60 -0.88
N LYS A 84 -1.38 15.04 0.13
CA LYS A 84 -1.93 15.81 1.26
C LYS A 84 -2.69 17.04 0.77
N GLY A 85 -3.91 17.23 1.28
CA GLY A 85 -4.78 18.36 0.91
C GLY A 85 -5.44 18.27 -0.47
N LYS A 86 -5.17 17.23 -1.27
CA LYS A 86 -5.74 17.10 -2.63
C LYS A 86 -7.11 16.44 -2.69
N TYR A 87 -7.79 16.27 -1.55
CA TYR A 87 -9.09 15.61 -1.52
C TYR A 87 -10.10 16.29 -2.46
N GLU A 88 -10.16 17.63 -2.42
CA GLU A 88 -11.11 18.42 -3.21
C GLU A 88 -10.88 18.26 -4.72
N GLU A 89 -9.62 18.34 -5.18
CA GLU A 89 -9.25 18.10 -6.59
C GLU A 89 -9.77 16.74 -7.10
N TYR A 90 -9.67 15.71 -6.26
CA TYR A 90 -10.15 14.37 -6.62
C TYR A 90 -11.66 14.21 -6.46
N ALA A 91 -12.28 14.96 -5.55
CA ALA A 91 -13.72 15.00 -5.38
C ALA A 91 -14.40 15.67 -6.58
N GLU A 92 -13.83 16.73 -7.15
CA GLU A 92 -14.31 17.31 -8.40
C GLU A 92 -14.21 16.31 -9.57
N ARG A 93 -13.14 15.51 -9.60
CA ARG A 93 -12.91 14.54 -10.69
C ARG A 93 -13.80 13.30 -10.63
N TRP A 94 -14.09 12.79 -9.44
CA TRP A 94 -14.75 11.49 -9.23
C TRP A 94 -15.96 11.56 -8.28
N GLY A 95 -16.44 12.76 -7.96
CA GLY A 95 -17.58 13.02 -7.09
C GLY A 95 -18.88 12.46 -7.66
N ASP A 96 -19.10 12.74 -8.94
CA ASP A 96 -20.36 12.53 -9.70
C ASP A 96 -20.37 11.25 -10.55
N GLU A 97 -19.61 10.23 -10.15
CA GLU A 97 -19.64 8.94 -10.83
C GLU A 97 -20.97 8.20 -10.62
N LYS A 98 -21.51 7.63 -11.71
CA LYS A 98 -22.69 6.74 -11.66
C LYS A 98 -22.48 5.61 -10.65
N ASP A 99 -23.55 5.23 -9.94
CA ASP A 99 -23.48 4.25 -8.84
C ASP A 99 -22.90 2.89 -9.26
N SER A 100 -23.24 2.40 -10.45
CA SER A 100 -22.69 1.14 -10.98
C SER A 100 -21.17 1.21 -11.19
N VAL A 101 -20.67 2.33 -11.72
CA VAL A 101 -19.23 2.58 -11.93
C VAL A 101 -18.52 2.72 -10.59
N LYS A 102 -19.13 3.44 -9.65
CA LYS A 102 -18.62 3.63 -8.29
C LYS A 102 -18.47 2.30 -7.55
N PHE A 103 -19.46 1.41 -7.65
CA PHE A 103 -19.41 0.08 -7.06
C PHE A 103 -18.28 -0.76 -7.66
N PHE A 104 -18.23 -0.88 -8.99
CA PHE A 104 -17.23 -1.71 -9.67
C PHE A 104 -15.80 -1.23 -9.39
N LYS A 105 -15.56 0.08 -9.50
CA LYS A 105 -14.24 0.64 -9.18
C LYS A 105 -13.93 0.56 -7.67
N GLY A 106 -14.93 0.59 -6.80
CA GLY A 106 -14.75 0.31 -5.37
C GLY A 106 -14.21 -1.10 -5.11
N ILE A 107 -14.75 -2.10 -5.81
CA ILE A 107 -14.21 -3.47 -5.77
C ILE A 107 -12.76 -3.48 -6.26
N LEU A 108 -12.44 -2.78 -7.36
CA LEU A 108 -11.07 -2.69 -7.85
C LEU A 108 -10.10 -2.09 -6.82
N VAL A 109 -10.55 -1.13 -6.01
CA VAL A 109 -9.74 -0.57 -4.91
C VAL A 109 -9.44 -1.63 -3.85
N LEU A 110 -10.45 -2.41 -3.45
CA LEU A 110 -10.25 -3.50 -2.48
C LEU A 110 -9.31 -4.58 -3.01
N ILE A 111 -9.47 -4.96 -4.29
CA ILE A 111 -8.55 -5.87 -4.97
C ILE A 111 -7.14 -5.29 -4.94
N PHE A 112 -6.98 -4.02 -5.33
CA PHE A 112 -5.68 -3.34 -5.39
C PHE A 112 -5.00 -3.29 -4.02
N ILE A 113 -5.70 -2.91 -2.95
CA ILE A 113 -5.17 -2.90 -1.57
C ILE A 113 -4.72 -4.30 -1.14
N SER A 114 -5.39 -5.35 -1.63
CA SER A 114 -5.08 -6.73 -1.30
C SER A 114 -3.90 -7.30 -2.11
N THR A 115 -3.54 -6.67 -3.24
CA THR A 115 -2.48 -7.18 -4.13
C THR A 115 -1.12 -7.41 -3.47
N PRO A 116 -0.62 -6.57 -2.52
CA PRO A 116 0.67 -6.85 -1.88
C PRO A 116 0.64 -8.14 -1.05
N PHE A 117 -0.49 -8.47 -0.42
CA PHE A 117 -0.65 -9.73 0.30
C PHE A 117 -0.64 -10.91 -0.65
N VAL A 118 -1.41 -10.84 -1.75
CA VAL A 118 -1.43 -11.88 -2.79
C VAL A 118 -0.03 -12.09 -3.37
N PHE A 119 0.71 -11.01 -3.60
CA PHE A 119 2.08 -11.05 -4.08
C PHE A 119 3.01 -11.79 -3.10
N ILE A 120 2.98 -11.42 -1.81
CA ILE A 120 3.84 -12.05 -0.79
C ILE A 120 3.49 -13.53 -0.58
N TYR A 121 2.21 -13.85 -0.37
CA TYR A 121 1.78 -15.23 -0.08
C TYR A 121 1.79 -16.13 -1.31
N GLY A 122 1.39 -15.61 -2.47
CA GLY A 122 1.44 -16.34 -3.73
C GLY A 122 2.87 -16.72 -4.09
N PHE A 123 3.82 -15.79 -3.92
CA PHE A 123 5.23 -16.10 -4.14
C PHE A 123 5.78 -17.10 -3.13
N LYS A 124 5.42 -16.96 -1.84
CA LYS A 124 5.77 -17.95 -0.81
C LYS A 124 5.32 -19.36 -1.19
N TRP A 125 4.07 -19.51 -1.66
CA TRP A 125 3.51 -20.80 -2.07
C TRP A 125 4.27 -21.41 -3.26
N ILE A 126 4.63 -20.60 -4.26
CA ILE A 126 5.44 -21.04 -5.42
C ILE A 126 6.81 -21.55 -4.97
N LEU A 127 7.49 -20.81 -4.08
CA LEU A 127 8.80 -21.21 -3.56
C LEU A 127 8.75 -22.53 -2.80
N GLU A 128 7.74 -22.72 -1.94
CA GLU A 128 7.57 -23.96 -1.16
C GLU A 128 7.39 -25.20 -2.05
N LYS A 129 6.68 -25.05 -3.17
CA LYS A 129 6.46 -26.13 -4.13
C LYS A 129 7.74 -26.52 -4.89
N ASN A 130 8.65 -25.59 -5.13
CA ASN A 130 9.90 -25.85 -5.88
C ASN A 130 11.05 -26.37 -5.00
N THR A 131 10.85 -26.47 -3.67
CA THR A 131 11.85 -26.99 -2.70
C THR A 131 11.57 -28.40 -2.21
N LEU A 132 10.53 -29.07 -2.74
CA LEU A 132 10.20 -30.50 -2.53
C LEU A 132 10.52 -31.28 -3.81
#